data_AF-A0A023C0P6-F1
#
_entry.id   AF-A0A023C0P6-F1
#
_cell.length_a   1.000
_cell.length_b   1.000
_cell.length_c   1.000
_cell.angle_alpha   90.00
_cell.angle_beta   90.00
_cell.angle_gamma   90.00
#
_symmetry.space_group_name_H-M   'P 1'
#
loop_
_entity.id
_entity.type
_entity.pdbx_description
1 polymer ?
#
loop_
_entity_poly.entity_id
_entity_poly.type
_entity_poly.pdbx_seq_one_letter_code
_entity_poly.pdbx_strand_id
1 'polypeptide(L)'
;MEIWNIVIIGIGILIYMIYTKIQFIKLRSNALKIEAEVVKYIREKAPMRNDYTLLNYPYVKIHLENGDYVIRKLRYADSSSKPFKIGEIIYVFWNNNDLLYWNTYDRGWKKYLPEKWNFLN
;
A
#
# COMPACT_ATOMS: atom_id res chain seq x y z
N MET A 1 31.10 -14.31 -6.92
CA MET A 1 29.85 -13.80 -7.53
C MET A 1 30.27 -12.79 -8.59
N GLU A 2 30.10 -13.10 -9.86
CA GLU A 2 30.48 -12.20 -10.96
C GLU A 2 29.55 -10.98 -10.99
N ILE A 3 30.07 -9.82 -11.40
CA ILE A 3 29.32 -8.55 -11.48
C ILE A 3 28.01 -8.73 -12.28
N TRP A 4 28.02 -9.58 -13.30
CA TRP A 4 26.85 -9.94 -14.10
C TRP A 4 25.69 -10.51 -13.29
N ASN A 5 25.96 -11.34 -12.26
CA ASN A 5 24.90 -11.90 -11.42
C ASN A 5 24.20 -10.80 -10.60
N ILE A 6 24.97 -9.81 -10.11
CA ILE A 6 24.42 -8.67 -9.37
C ILE A 6 23.51 -7.84 -10.28
N VAL A 7 23.95 -7.58 -11.52
CA VAL A 7 23.18 -6.84 -12.52
C VAL A 7 21.87 -7.58 -12.86
N ILE A 8 21.93 -8.88 -13.12
CA ILE A 8 20.75 -9.70 -13.44
C ILE A 8 19.76 -9.70 -12.28
N ILE A 9 20.22 -9.87 -11.04
CA ILE A 9 19.38 -9.81 -9.85
C ILE A 9 18.71 -8.43 -9.72
N GLY A 10 19.48 -7.34 -9.93
CA GLY A 10 18.95 -5.98 -9.90
C GLY A 10 17.84 -5.76 -10.93
N ILE A 11 18.02 -6.23 -12.16
CA ILE A 11 17.00 -6.17 -13.22
C ILE A 11 15.76 -6.98 -12.81
N GLY A 12 15.94 -8.20 -12.29
CA GLY A 12 14.84 -9.03 -11.82
C GLY A 12 14.00 -8.36 -10.73
N ILE A 13 14.65 -7.73 -9.75
CA ILE A 13 13.97 -6.95 -8.70
C ILE A 13 13.18 -5.80 -9.33
N LEU A 14 13.78 -5.05 -10.24
CA LEU A 14 13.11 -3.91 -10.89
C LEU A 14 11.88 -4.35 -11.70
N ILE A 15 11.99 -5.44 -12.46
CA ILE A 15 10.87 -6.03 -13.20
C ILE A 15 9.74 -6.43 -12.26
N TYR A 16 10.06 -7.13 -11.16
CA TYR A 16 9.09 -7.51 -10.15
C TYR A 16 8.38 -6.29 -9.56
N MET A 17 9.12 -5.23 -9.24
CA MET A 17 8.53 -4.00 -8.69
C MET A 17 7.59 -3.31 -9.67
N ILE A 18 7.94 -3.24 -10.95
CA ILE A 18 7.06 -2.72 -12.01
C ILE A 18 5.79 -3.58 -12.10
N TYR A 19 5.94 -4.90 -12.13
CA TYR A 19 4.82 -5.82 -12.17
C TYR A 19 3.86 -5.59 -10.99
N THR A 20 4.37 -5.48 -9.76
CA THR A 20 3.54 -5.23 -8.57
C THR A 20 2.79 -3.89 -8.65
N LYS A 21 3.42 -2.82 -9.16
CA LYS A 21 2.75 -1.53 -9.40
C LYS A 21 1.63 -1.66 -10.42
N ILE A 22 1.87 -2.32 -11.56
CA ILE A 22 0.87 -2.52 -12.62
C ILE A 22 -0.34 -3.30 -12.07
N GLN A 23 -0.09 -4.41 -11.35
CA GLN A 23 -1.17 -5.18 -10.73
C GLN A 23 -1.96 -4.35 -9.71
N PHE A 24 -1.28 -3.55 -8.90
CA PHE A 24 -1.95 -2.67 -7.94
C PHE A 24 -2.85 -1.64 -8.63
N ILE A 25 -2.37 -1.01 -9.72
CA ILE A 25 -3.16 -0.06 -10.49
C ILE A 25 -4.39 -0.73 -11.08
N LYS A 26 -4.26 -1.95 -11.60
CA LYS A 26 -5.38 -2.75 -12.12
C LYS A 26 -6.39 -3.10 -11.02
N LEU A 27 -5.94 -3.46 -9.82
CA LEU A 27 -6.84 -3.71 -8.69
C LEU A 27 -7.59 -2.44 -8.30
N ARG A 28 -6.86 -1.32 -8.16
CA ARG A 28 -7.41 -0.01 -7.81
C ARG A 28 -8.44 0.48 -8.84
N SER A 29 -8.18 0.32 -10.14
CA SER A 29 -9.07 0.80 -11.19
C SER A 29 -10.41 0.06 -11.25
N ASN A 30 -10.46 -1.17 -10.73
CA ASN A 30 -11.68 -1.98 -10.66
C ASN A 30 -12.36 -1.90 -9.28
N ALA A 31 -11.80 -1.14 -8.35
CA ALA A 31 -12.31 -1.05 -6.99
C ALA A 31 -13.03 0.28 -6.74
N LEU A 32 -13.99 0.26 -5.81
CA LEU A 32 -14.65 1.46 -5.34
C LEU A 32 -13.66 2.33 -4.55
N LYS A 33 -13.58 3.60 -4.91
CA LYS A 33 -12.82 4.61 -4.16
C LYS A 33 -13.61 5.05 -2.94
N ILE A 34 -13.05 4.85 -1.76
CA ILE A 34 -13.70 5.12 -0.48
C ILE A 34 -12.93 6.22 0.24
N GLU A 35 -13.64 7.19 0.78
CA GLU A 35 -13.10 8.20 1.67
C GLU A 35 -13.06 7.66 3.11
N ALA A 36 -11.92 7.82 3.78
CA ALA A 36 -11.73 7.33 5.14
C ALA A 36 -10.89 8.30 5.98
N GLU A 37 -11.27 8.47 7.25
CA GLU A 37 -10.57 9.34 8.20
C GLU A 37 -9.60 8.53 9.05
N VAL A 38 -8.34 8.95 9.16
CA VAL A 38 -7.37 8.30 10.06
C VAL A 38 -7.69 8.63 11.51
N VAL A 39 -8.15 7.65 12.29
CA VAL A 39 -8.62 7.88 13.67
C VAL A 39 -7.59 7.52 14.73
N LYS A 40 -6.75 6.51 14.48
CA LYS A 40 -5.71 6.08 15.43
C LYS A 40 -4.63 5.25 14.77
N TYR A 41 -3.56 5.03 15.51
CA TYR A 41 -2.51 4.07 15.16
C TYR A 41 -2.43 2.98 16.20
N ILE A 42 -2.30 1.74 15.77
CA ILE A 42 -2.06 0.58 16.64
C ILE A 42 -0.74 -0.06 16.25
N ARG A 43 0.09 -0.34 17.28
CA ARG A 43 1.33 -1.11 17.09
C ARG A 43 1.01 -2.59 17.05
N GLU A 44 1.28 -3.22 15.92
CA GLU A 44 1.02 -4.65 15.73
C GLU A 44 2.24 -5.33 15.10
N LYS A 45 2.39 -6.63 15.35
CA LYS A 45 3.47 -7.42 14.76
C LYS A 45 3.31 -7.46 13.23
N ALA A 46 4.41 -7.30 12.52
CA ALA A 46 4.41 -7.48 11.07
C ALA A 46 4.05 -8.93 10.70
N PRO A 47 3.23 -9.15 9.66
CA PRO A 47 3.00 -10.50 9.16
C PRO A 47 4.32 -11.11 8.67
N MET A 48 4.51 -12.40 8.93
CA MET A 48 5.65 -13.22 8.45
C MET A 48 7.06 -12.78 8.93
N ARG A 49 7.20 -11.90 9.92
CA ARG A 49 8.50 -11.64 10.55
C ARG A 49 8.66 -12.41 11.87
N ASN A 50 9.84 -13.03 12.03
CA ASN A 50 10.21 -13.70 13.28
C ASN A 50 10.79 -12.72 14.32
N ASP A 51 11.16 -11.51 13.90
CA ASP A 51 11.60 -10.45 14.81
C ASP A 51 10.38 -9.84 15.53
N TYR A 52 10.56 -9.36 16.77
CA TYR A 52 9.52 -8.66 17.56
C TYR A 52 9.21 -7.26 17.01
N THR A 53 9.48 -7.00 15.72
CA THR A 53 9.30 -5.70 15.09
C THR A 53 7.81 -5.38 15.02
N LEU A 54 7.44 -4.29 15.71
CA LEU A 54 6.10 -3.73 15.68
C LEU A 54 6.02 -2.68 14.58
N LEU A 55 4.94 -2.71 13.80
CA LEU A 55 4.60 -1.70 12.81
C LEU A 55 3.45 -0.85 13.32
N ASN A 56 3.49 0.45 13.04
CA ASN A 56 2.40 1.36 13.39
C ASN A 56 1.36 1.34 12.27
N TYR A 57 0.28 0.56 12.46
CA TYR A 57 -0.80 0.50 11.49
C TYR A 57 -1.81 1.63 11.70
N PRO A 58 -2.14 2.42 10.66
CA PRO A 58 -3.25 3.34 10.70
C PRO A 58 -4.58 2.57 10.71
N TYR A 59 -5.48 3.01 11.57
CA TYR A 59 -6.87 2.59 11.59
C TYR A 59 -7.71 3.74 11.10
N VAL A 60 -8.58 3.46 10.14
CA VAL A 60 -9.39 4.46 9.46
C VAL A 60 -10.86 4.21 9.71
N LYS A 61 -11.62 5.30 9.81
CA LYS A 61 -13.07 5.31 9.91
C LYS A 61 -13.65 5.49 8.52
N ILE A 62 -14.53 4.58 8.12
CA ILE A 62 -15.27 4.62 6.86
C ILE A 62 -16.74 4.83 7.20
N HIS A 63 -17.37 5.83 6.58
CA HIS A 63 -18.79 6.10 6.71
C HIS A 63 -19.60 5.17 5.80
N LEU A 64 -20.69 4.62 6.34
CA LEU A 64 -21.65 3.79 5.62
C LEU A 64 -22.86 4.63 5.20
N GLU A 65 -23.60 4.16 4.20
CA GLU A 65 -24.76 4.87 3.63
C GLU A 65 -25.88 5.14 4.65
N ASN A 66 -26.00 4.29 5.67
CA ASN A 66 -26.99 4.40 6.74
C ASN A 66 -26.58 5.38 7.86
N GLY A 67 -25.46 6.09 7.73
CA GLY A 67 -24.94 7.01 8.73
C GLY A 67 -24.06 6.35 9.80
N ASP A 68 -23.95 5.02 9.81
CA ASP A 68 -23.01 4.31 10.67
C ASP A 68 -21.57 4.48 10.17
N TYR A 69 -20.62 4.00 10.98
CA TYR A 69 -19.23 3.92 10.58
C TYR A 69 -18.60 2.60 10.99
N VAL A 70 -17.58 2.20 10.24
CA VAL A 70 -16.71 1.08 10.60
C VAL A 70 -15.29 1.58 10.76
N ILE A 71 -14.59 1.08 11.77
CA ILE A 71 -13.15 1.28 11.92
C ILE A 71 -12.46 0.04 11.38
N ARG A 72 -11.50 0.26 10.47
CA ARG A 72 -10.76 -0.82 9.81
C ARG A 72 -9.27 -0.49 9.77
N LYS A 73 -8.47 -1.54 9.91
CA LYS A 73 -7.02 -1.49 9.76
C LYS A 73 -6.69 -1.21 8.29
N LEU A 74 -5.92 -0.17 8.03
CA LEU A 74 -5.36 0.11 6.73
C LEU A 74 -4.02 -0.63 6.60
N ARG A 75 -3.86 -1.46 5.57
CA ARG A 75 -2.63 -2.22 5.30
C ARG A 75 -1.56 -1.30 4.67
N TYR A 76 -1.18 -0.28 5.41
CA TYR A 76 -0.18 0.71 5.03
C TYR A 76 0.55 1.18 6.29
N ALA A 77 1.59 0.43 6.68
CA ALA A 77 2.31 0.66 7.92
C ALA A 77 3.81 0.77 7.68
N ASP A 78 4.45 1.51 8.58
CA ASP A 78 5.88 1.70 8.63
C ASP A 78 6.36 1.55 10.08
N SER A 79 7.58 1.05 10.27
CA SER A 79 8.17 0.87 11.60
C SER A 79 8.60 2.19 12.23
N SER A 80 9.04 3.13 11.40
CA SER A 80 9.68 4.39 11.80
C SER A 80 8.76 5.59 11.75
N SER A 81 7.69 5.55 10.95
CA SER A 81 6.87 6.72 10.66
C SER A 81 5.36 6.47 10.80
N LYS A 82 4.63 7.57 11.00
CA LYS A 82 3.17 7.66 10.84
C LYS A 82 2.90 8.45 9.56
N PRO A 83 2.59 7.78 8.43
CA PRO A 83 2.53 8.43 7.13
C PRO A 83 1.33 9.39 6.96
N PHE A 84 0.40 9.38 7.92
CA PHE A 84 -0.79 10.23 7.94
C PHE A 84 -0.98 10.87 9.31
N LYS A 85 -1.58 12.06 9.35
CA LYS A 85 -2.02 12.70 10.60
C LYS A 85 -3.34 12.08 11.06
N ILE A 86 -3.58 12.08 12.38
CA ILE A 86 -4.91 11.74 12.91
C ILE A 86 -5.89 12.84 12.50
N GLY A 87 -7.09 12.46 12.05
CA GLY A 87 -8.07 13.33 11.42
C GLY A 87 -7.84 13.56 9.91
N GLU A 88 -6.75 13.04 9.33
CA GLU A 88 -6.51 13.17 7.90
C GLU A 88 -7.48 12.31 7.10
N ILE A 89 -8.14 12.93 6.12
CA ILE A 89 -8.98 12.24 5.15
C ILE A 89 -8.11 11.67 4.03
N ILE A 90 -8.22 10.37 3.82
CA ILE A 90 -7.48 9.63 2.80
C ILE A 90 -8.41 8.76 1.96
N TYR A 91 -7.98 8.47 0.74
CA TYR A 91 -8.68 7.54 -0.13
C TYR A 91 -8.13 6.13 0.03
N VAL A 92 -9.05 5.17 0.13
CA VAL A 92 -8.77 3.75 0.31
C VAL A 92 -9.66 2.91 -0.59
N PHE A 93 -9.35 1.63 -0.73
CA PHE A 93 -10.20 0.68 -1.42
C PHE A 93 -10.05 -0.72 -0.83
N TRP A 94 -11.09 -1.54 -0.98
CA TRP A 94 -11.08 -2.94 -0.59
C TRP A 94 -10.40 -3.80 -1.65
N ASN A 95 -9.54 -4.71 -1.20
CA ASN A 95 -9.02 -5.80 -2.00
C ASN A 95 -9.06 -7.08 -1.18
N ASN A 96 -10.00 -7.98 -1.50
CA ASN A 96 -10.36 -9.11 -0.66
C ASN A 96 -10.71 -8.63 0.77
N ASN A 97 -9.99 -9.10 1.79
CA ASN A 97 -10.19 -8.70 3.19
C ASN A 97 -9.28 -7.55 3.64
N ASP A 98 -8.43 -7.05 2.76
CA ASP A 98 -7.50 -5.97 3.08
C ASP A 98 -8.02 -4.62 2.60
N LEU A 99 -7.87 -3.62 3.48
CA LEU A 99 -8.07 -2.22 3.11
C LEU A 99 -6.72 -1.65 2.66
N LEU A 100 -6.66 -1.16 1.43
CA LEU A 100 -5.44 -0.65 0.81
C LEU A 100 -5.51 0.86 0.61
N TYR A 101 -4.36 1.53 0.67
CA TYR A 101 -4.27 2.97 0.46
C TYR A 101 -4.27 3.31 -1.04
N TRP A 102 -5.16 4.19 -1.49
CA TRP A 102 -5.36 4.46 -2.92
C TRP A 102 -4.09 4.93 -3.64
N ASN A 103 -3.27 5.74 -2.96
CA ASN A 103 -2.07 6.36 -3.53
C ASN A 103 -0.77 5.64 -3.13
N THR A 104 -0.80 4.33 -2.81
CA THR A 104 0.40 3.58 -2.38
C THR A 104 1.59 3.73 -3.33
N TYR A 105 1.35 3.77 -4.65
CA TYR A 105 2.39 3.88 -5.66
C TYR A 105 2.56 5.30 -6.24
N ASP A 106 1.80 6.28 -5.75
CA ASP A 106 1.85 7.67 -6.26
C ASP A 106 2.75 8.56 -5.39
N ARG A 107 3.48 7.96 -4.43
CA ARG A 107 4.38 8.62 -3.48
C ARG A 107 5.80 8.06 -3.57
N GLY A 108 6.77 8.91 -3.24
CA GLY A 108 8.19 8.56 -3.21
C GLY A 108 8.74 8.11 -4.57
N TRP A 109 9.82 7.33 -4.54
CA TRP A 109 10.50 6.88 -5.75
C TRP A 109 9.67 5.91 -6.61
N LYS A 110 8.73 5.17 -6.00
CA LYS A 110 7.84 4.23 -6.71
C LYS A 110 6.90 4.92 -7.69
N LYS A 111 6.69 6.23 -7.54
CA LYS A 111 5.95 7.07 -8.50
C LYS A 111 6.56 6.99 -9.89
N TYR A 112 7.88 6.91 -10.00
CA TYR A 112 8.59 6.91 -11.28
C TYR A 112 8.63 5.55 -11.99
N LEU A 113 8.14 4.48 -11.35
CA LEU A 113 8.01 3.19 -12.00
C LEU A 113 6.91 3.25 -13.07
N PRO A 114 7.07 2.58 -14.23
CA PRO A 114 6.04 2.49 -15.25
C PRO A 114 4.69 1.98 -14.72
N GLU A 115 3.60 2.53 -15.26
CA GLU A 115 2.22 2.11 -14.95
C GLU A 115 1.69 1.04 -15.90
N LYS A 116 2.42 0.80 -17.01
CA LYS A 116 2.16 -0.23 -18.01
C LYS A 116 3.48 -0.70 -18.61
N TRP A 117 3.48 -1.92 -19.15
CA TRP A 117 4.59 -2.39 -19.97
C TRP A 117 4.50 -1.74 -21.35
N ASN A 118 5.48 -0.90 -21.70
CA ASN A 118 5.55 -0.26 -23.01
C ASN A 118 6.10 -1.19 -24.11
N PHE A 119 6.32 -2.47 -23.81
CA PHE A 119 6.87 -3.46 -24.76
C PHE A 119 5.82 -4.01 -25.74
N LEU A 120 4.53 -3.80 -25.48
CA LEU A 120 3.41 -4.29 -26.27
C LEU A 120 2.51 -3.12 -26.65
N ASN A 121 3.02 -2.23 -27.50
CA ASN A 121 2.21 -1.22 -28.19
C ASN A 121 1.61 -1.84 -29.45
#